data_AF-A0A529XNV1-F1
#
_entry.id   AF-A0A529XNV1-F1
#
_cell.length_a   1.000
_cell.length_b   1.000
_cell.length_c   1.000
_cell.angle_alpha   90.00
_cell.angle_beta   90.00
_cell.angle_gamma   90.00
#
_symmetry.space_group_name_H-M   'P 1'
#
loop_
_entity.id
_entity.type
_entity.pdbx_description
1 polymer ?
#
loop_
_entity_poly.entity_id
_entity_poly.type
_entity_poly.pdbx_seq_one_letter_code
_entity_poly.pdbx_strand_id
1 'polypeptide(L)' 'HHLRLETAQGRLLGAVPCYLKSHSQGEYVFDHGWSDAFERAGGRYYPKLQCSVPFTPVSGPRLLVSKGENEGAVRAG' A
#
# COMPACT_ATOMS: atom_id res chain seq x y z
N HIS A 1 9.40 -0.25 0.82
CA HIS A 1 8.93 1.09 0.41
C HIS A 1 7.76 1.48 1.30
N HIS A 2 7.28 2.73 1.26
CA HIS A 2 6.11 3.16 2.04
C HIS A 2 5.48 4.42 1.42
N LEU A 3 4.20 4.63 1.70
CA LEU A 3 3.52 5.90 1.47
C LEU A 3 3.48 6.70 2.76
N ARG A 4 3.59 8.03 2.68
CA ARG A 4 3.56 8.96 3.81
C ARG A 4 2.31 9.82 3.72
N LEU A 5 1.64 10.00 4.86
CA LEU A 5 0.61 11.01 5.02
C LEU A 5 1.23 12.20 5.75
N GLU A 6 1.17 13.37 5.14
CA GLU A 6 1.83 14.57 5.64
C GLU A 6 0.91 15.79 5.61
N THR A 7 1.16 16.75 6.49
CA THR A 7 0.55 18.07 6.37
C THR A 7 1.17 18.84 5.19
N ALA A 8 0.52 19.93 4.77
CA ALA A 8 1.06 20.84 3.76
C ALA A 8 2.45 21.42 4.12
N GLN A 9 2.80 21.42 5.42
CA GLN A 9 4.09 21.87 5.94
C GLN A 9 5.12 20.73 6.07
N GLY A 10 4.81 19.52 5.57
CA GLY A 10 5.72 18.37 5.56
C GLY A 10 5.80 17.61 6.89
N ARG A 11 4.90 17.86 7.84
CA ARG A 11 4.86 17.12 9.11
C ARG A 11 4.23 15.74 8.88
N LEU A 12 4.96 14.68 9.25
CA LEU A 12 4.52 13.30 9.10
C LEU A 12 3.40 12.96 10.12
N LEU A 13 2.24 12.56 9.60
CA LEU A 13 1.09 12.13 10.40
C LEU A 13 1.01 10.61 10.51
N GLY A 14 1.35 9.91 9.42
CA GLY A 14 1.30 8.45 9.37
C GLY A 14 1.97 7.89 8.14
N ALA A 15 2.08 6.56 8.09
CA ALA A 15 2.68 5.85 6.98
C ALA A 15 2.01 4.49 6.73
N VAL A 16 2.06 4.07 5.47
CA VAL A 16 1.59 2.76 5.04
C VAL A 16 2.77 1.99 4.43
N PRO A 17 3.19 0.85 5.01
CA PRO A 17 4.26 0.05 4.44
C PRO A 17 3.82 -0.56 3.10
N CYS A 18 4.75 -0.61 2.14
CA CYS A 18 4.51 -1.17 0.82
C CYS A 18 5.66 -2.07 0.37
N TYR A 19 5.29 -3.16 -0.30
CA TYR A 19 6.21 -4.13 -0.86
C TYR A 19 6.33 -3.92 -2.37
N LEU A 20 7.56 -3.88 -2.87
CA LEU A 20 7.80 -3.85 -4.30
C LEU A 20 7.61 -5.27 -4.85
N LYS A 21 6.78 -5.42 -5.89
CA LYS A 21 6.53 -6.71 -6.53
C LYS A 21 6.71 -6.59 -8.03
N SER A 22 7.36 -7.60 -8.61
CA SER A 22 7.51 -7.75 -10.06
C SER A 22 6.57 -8.81 -10.64
N HIS A 23 5.58 -9.25 -9.86
CA HIS A 23 4.61 -10.28 -10.25
C HIS A 23 3.34 -10.23 -9.38
N SER A 24 2.29 -10.91 -9.83
CA SER A 24 1.02 -11.09 -9.10
C SER A 24 0.76 -12.51 -8.58
N GLN A 25 1.83 -13.33 -8.44
CA GLN A 25 1.75 -14.65 -7.81
C GLN A 25 1.25 -14.62 -6.34
N GLY A 26 0.71 -15.75 -5.89
CA GLY A 26 0.20 -15.97 -4.54
C GLY A 26 -1.25 -15.52 -4.40
N GLU A 27 -1.56 -14.82 -3.31
CA GLU A 27 -2.91 -14.29 -3.00
C GLU A 27 -3.42 -13.25 -4.01
N TYR A 28 -2.59 -12.85 -4.99
CA TYR A 28 -2.91 -11.82 -5.98
C TYR A 28 -3.21 -12.37 -7.36
N VAL A 29 -3.52 -13.67 -7.50
CA VAL A 29 -3.77 -14.29 -8.81
C VAL A 29 -4.87 -13.57 -9.62
N PHE A 30 -5.86 -12.99 -8.95
CA PHE A 30 -6.95 -12.23 -9.59
C PHE A 30 -6.49 -10.90 -10.21
N ASP A 31 -5.29 -10.43 -9.88
CA ASP A 31 -4.69 -9.21 -10.41
C ASP A 31 -4.05 -9.42 -11.81
N HIS A 32 -3.86 -10.67 -12.25
CA HIS A 32 -3.28 -10.96 -13.57
C HIS A 32 -4.12 -10.38 -14.74
N GLY A 33 -5.46 -10.42 -14.65
CA GLY A 33 -6.30 -9.82 -15.68
C GLY A 33 -6.11 -8.30 -15.81
N TRP A 34 -5.85 -7.63 -14.68
CA TRP A 34 -5.54 -6.20 -14.66
C TRP A 34 -4.14 -5.91 -15.19
N SER A 35 -3.13 -6.70 -14.80
CA SER A 35 -1.78 -6.54 -15.35
C SER A 35 -1.79 -6.69 -16.87
N ASP A 36 -2.45 -7.72 -17.38
CA ASP A 36 -2.49 -8.01 -18.81
C ASP A 36 -3.22 -6.90 -19.59
N ALA A 37 -4.35 -6.43 -19.08
CA ALA A 37 -5.10 -5.35 -19.71
C ALA A 37 -4.32 -4.03 -19.72
N PHE A 38 -3.65 -3.67 -18.63
CA PHE A 38 -2.89 -2.43 -18.52
C PHE A 38 -1.63 -2.43 -19.39
N GLU A 39 -0.90 -3.55 -19.42
CA GLU A 39 0.26 -3.72 -20.30
C GLU A 39 -0.17 -3.67 -21.78
N ARG A 40 -1.31 -4.27 -22.15
CA ARG A 40 -1.87 -4.16 -23.51
C ARG A 40 -2.28 -2.74 -23.89
N ALA A 41 -2.61 -1.91 -22.91
CA ALA A 41 -2.86 -0.48 -23.12
C ALA A 41 -1.55 0.34 -23.22
N GLY A 42 -0.39 -0.30 -23.19
CA GLY A 42 0.94 0.34 -23.27
C GLY A 42 1.47 0.86 -21.94
N GLY A 43 0.78 0.53 -20.83
CA GLY A 43 1.24 0.85 -19.49
C GLY A 43 2.37 -0.07 -19.02
N ARG A 44 3.01 0.30 -17.92
CA ARG A 44 3.96 -0.56 -17.19
C ARG A 44 3.36 -0.89 -15.83
N TYR A 45 2.81 -2.08 -15.70
CA TYR A 45 2.17 -2.55 -14.49
C TYR A 45 3.20 -2.98 -13.43
N TYR A 46 4.37 -3.44 -13.87
CA TYR A 46 5.47 -3.83 -12.99
C TYR A 46 6.74 -2.98 -13.15
N PRO A 47 7.56 -2.86 -12.08
CA PRO A 47 7.25 -3.31 -10.72
C PRO A 47 6.18 -2.43 -10.08
N LYS A 48 5.35 -3.01 -9.21
CA LYS A 48 4.30 -2.30 -8.48
C LYS A 48 4.59 -2.21 -6.98
N LEU A 49 4.06 -1.17 -6.33
CA LEU A 49 4.00 -1.09 -4.88
C LEU A 49 2.69 -1.68 -4.38
N GLN A 50 2.79 -2.67 -3.50
CA GLN A 50 1.66 -3.36 -2.91
C GLN A 50 1.57 -3.05 -1.42
N CYS A 51 0.46 -2.48 -0.99
CA CYS A 51 0.05 -2.49 0.42
C CYS A 51 -1.03 -3.56 0.58
N SER A 52 -0.77 -4.57 1.41
CA SER A 52 -1.69 -5.69 1.60
C SER A 52 -1.58 -6.29 2.98
N VAL A 53 -2.63 -7.00 3.39
CA VAL A 53 -2.68 -7.80 4.61
C VAL A 53 -2.71 -9.26 4.16
N PRO A 54 -1.76 -10.11 4.61
CA PRO A 54 -1.84 -11.54 4.31
C PRO A 54 -3.12 -12.13 4.88
N PHE A 55 -3.68 -13.15 4.24
CA PHE A 55 -4.90 -13.79 4.73
C PHE A 55 -4.68 -14.54 6.05
N THR A 56 -3.43 -14.91 6.34
CA THR A 56 -3.04 -15.45 7.64
C THR A 56 -3.24 -14.36 8.70
N PRO A 57 -3.98 -14.62 9.79
CA PRO A 57 -4.25 -13.62 10.82
C PRO A 57 -2.96 -13.26 11.56
N VAL A 58 -2.29 -12.22 11.07
CA VAL A 58 -1.19 -11.55 11.77
C VAL A 58 -1.76 -10.28 12.39
N SER A 59 -1.72 -10.21 13.72
CA SER A 59 -2.11 -9.02 14.47
C SER A 59 -0.99 -7.97 14.40
N GLY A 60 -1.33 -6.76 13.94
CA GLY A 60 -0.41 -5.63 13.88
C GLY A 60 -1.05 -4.42 13.19
N PRO A 61 -0.70 -3.18 13.59
CA PRO A 61 -1.23 -1.97 12.95
C PRO A 61 -0.69 -1.83 11.53
N ARG A 62 -1.60 -1.77 10.55
CA ARG A 62 -1.28 -1.69 9.10
C ARG A 62 -1.08 -0.25 8.62
N LEU A 63 -1.73 0.67 9.32
CA LEU A 63 -1.55 2.10 9.17
C LEU A 63 -0.82 2.58 10.42
N LEU A 64 0.42 3.04 10.21
CA LEU A 64 1.29 3.56 11.25
C LEU A 64 0.90 5.01 11.51
N VAL A 65 0.77 5.37 12.79
CA VAL A 65 0.44 6.73 13.22
C VAL A 65 1.65 7.30 13.94
N SER A 66 2.03 8.53 13.60
CA SER A 66 3.12 9.22 14.27
C SER A 66 2.77 9.47 15.75
N LYS A 67 3.77 9.41 16.63
CA LYS A 67 3.56 9.54 18.07
C LYS A 67 2.98 10.92 18.39
N GLY A 68 1.88 10.94 19.13
CA GLY A 68 1.20 12.17 19.54
C GLY A 68 0.10 12.65 18.59
N GLU A 69 -0.09 11.98 17.44
CA GLU A 69 -1.23 12.24 16.57
C GLU A 69 -2.49 11.52 17.04
N ASN A 70 -3.65 12.05 16.64
CA ASN A 70 -4.93 11.37 16.86
C ASN A 70 -5.07 10.18 15.91
N GLU A 71 -4.97 8.95 16.44
CA GLU A 71 -5.06 7.72 15.65
C GLU A 71 -6.35 7.60 14.83
N GLY A 72 -7.49 8.02 15.39
CA GLY A 72 -8.79 7.92 14.72
C GLY A 72 -8.86 8.83 13.49
N ALA A 73 -8.37 10.07 13.62
CA ALA A 73 -8.33 11.01 12.51
C ALA A 73 -7.33 10.57 11.43
N VAL A 74 -6.14 10.12 11.82
CA VAL A 74 -5.09 9.69 10.87
C VAL A 74 -5.48 8.42 10.12
N ARG A 75 -6.22 7.49 10.75
CA ARG A 75 -6.71 6.27 10.09
C ARG A 75 -7.95 6.48 9.21
N ALA A 76 -8.61 7.63 9.31
CA ALA A 76 -9.80 7.96 8.54
C ALA A 76 -9.51 8.79 7.27
N GLY A 77 -8.34 9.43 7.20
CA GLY A 77 -7.85 10.15 6.02
C GLY A 77 -7.21 9.22 5.01
#